data_AF-A0A8K0NFU9-F1
#
_entry.id   AF-A0A8K0NFU9-F1
#
_cell.length_a   1.000
_cell.length_b   1.000
_cell.length_c   1.000
_cell.angle_alpha   90.00
_cell.angle_beta   90.00
_cell.angle_gamma   90.00
#
_symmetry.space_group_name_H-M   'P 1'
#
loop_
_entity.id
_entity.type
_entity.pdbx_description
1 polymer ?
#
loop_
_entity_poly.entity_id
_entity_poly.type
_entity_poly.pdbx_seq_one_letter_code
_entity_poly.pdbx_strand_id
1 'polypeptide(L)'
;MPQPIPQPRGLPILGNIFDVTPSNTWTSLKRLAEEHGEIFQITVLGRTIVFVASVALAEEVCDERRFRKFVGGPVVEMRAAVHDALFTAYDDEPAWGVAHRILAPHLLLTDETTMRGQTFVDMRATADELLAR
;
A
#
# COMPACT_ATOMS: atom_id res chain seq x y z
N MET A 1 16.18 -26.58 0.99
CA MET A 1 15.94 -25.92 2.30
C MET A 1 15.57 -24.47 2.00
N PRO A 2 14.65 -23.84 2.75
CA PRO A 2 14.37 -22.42 2.55
C PRO A 2 15.64 -21.60 2.82
N GLN A 3 15.90 -20.62 1.96
CA GLN A 3 17.00 -19.67 2.13
C GLN A 3 16.52 -18.51 3.01
N PRO A 4 17.35 -17.99 3.93
CA PRO A 4 17.04 -16.78 4.68
C PRO A 4 16.83 -15.58 3.74
N ILE A 5 15.86 -14.72 4.05
CA ILE A 5 15.64 -13.47 3.31
C ILE A 5 16.85 -12.54 3.54
N PRO A 6 17.46 -11.98 2.47
CA PRO A 6 18.53 -11.00 2.58
C PRO A 6 18.17 -9.81 3.48
N GLN A 7 19.12 -9.30 4.25
CA GLN A 7 18.90 -8.12 5.11
C GLN A 7 20.19 -7.30 5.27
N PRO A 8 20.08 -5.96 5.39
CA PRO A 8 21.21 -5.12 5.73
C PRO A 8 21.67 -5.40 7.16
N ARG A 9 22.96 -5.14 7.42
CA ARG A 9 23.54 -5.37 8.75
C ARG A 9 23.00 -4.35 9.75
N GLY A 10 22.05 -4.80 10.58
CA GLY A 10 21.49 -3.98 11.66
C GLY A 10 22.43 -3.83 12.86
N LEU A 11 22.19 -2.79 13.66
CA LEU A 11 22.83 -2.61 14.96
C LEU A 11 22.28 -3.60 15.99
N PRO A 12 23.08 -3.98 17.01
CA PRO A 12 22.55 -4.72 18.14
C PRO A 12 21.34 -4.01 18.75
N ILE A 13 20.26 -4.75 18.98
CA ILE A 13 18.99 -4.29 19.59
C ILE A 13 18.16 -3.34 18.70
N LEU A 14 18.77 -2.32 18.10
CA LEU A 14 18.07 -1.30 17.30
C LEU A 14 17.72 -1.77 15.88
N GLY A 15 18.51 -2.70 15.32
CA GLY A 15 18.36 -3.18 13.96
C GLY A 15 18.74 -2.12 12.91
N ASN A 16 17.92 -1.99 11.87
CA ASN A 16 18.15 -1.24 10.63
C ASN A 16 17.67 0.21 10.67
N ILE A 17 17.70 0.84 11.86
CA ILE A 17 17.15 2.20 12.06
C ILE A 17 17.85 3.26 11.19
N PHE A 18 19.11 3.03 10.81
CA PHE A 18 19.91 3.93 9.97
C PHE A 18 19.85 3.59 8.47
N ASP A 19 19.24 2.46 8.11
CA ASP A 19 19.11 2.04 6.71
C ASP A 19 17.97 2.78 5.99
N VAL A 20 17.04 3.37 6.75
CA VAL A 20 15.84 4.06 6.25
C VAL A 20 15.81 5.51 6.73
N THR A 21 15.78 6.45 5.78
CA THR A 21 15.61 7.88 6.07
C THR A 21 14.11 8.21 6.15
N PRO A 22 13.57 8.63 7.32
CA PRO A 22 12.13 8.84 7.46
C PRO A 22 11.54 9.89 6.50
N SER A 23 12.29 10.98 6.24
CA SER A 23 11.84 12.06 5.34
C SER A 23 11.81 11.67 3.86
N ASN A 24 12.48 10.57 3.47
CA ASN A 24 12.44 10.04 2.11
C ASN A 24 12.65 8.52 2.14
N THR A 25 11.64 7.82 2.63
CA THR A 25 11.68 6.36 2.80
C THR A 25 11.85 5.64 1.46
N TRP A 26 11.25 6.17 0.38
CA TRP A 26 11.28 5.53 -0.94
C TRP A 26 12.69 5.39 -1.52
N THR A 27 13.51 6.44 -1.43
CA THR A 27 14.90 6.38 -1.92
C THR A 27 15.73 5.35 -1.14
N SER A 28 15.55 5.26 0.18
CA SER A 28 16.22 4.24 1.00
C SER A 28 15.80 2.82 0.60
N LEU A 29 14.50 2.58 0.43
CA LEU A 29 13.98 1.25 0.06
C LEU A 29 14.42 0.83 -1.35
N LYS A 30 14.48 1.77 -2.30
CA LYS A 30 15.00 1.52 -3.65
C LYS A 30 16.47 1.08 -3.60
N ARG A 31 17.31 1.81 -2.86
CA ARG A 31 18.73 1.44 -2.68
C ARG A 31 18.86 0.03 -2.07
N LEU A 32 18.08 -0.26 -1.03
CA LEU A 32 18.11 -1.57 -0.39
C LEU A 32 17.69 -2.69 -1.35
N ALA A 33 16.69 -2.47 -2.19
CA ALA A 33 16.30 -3.41 -3.24
C ALA A 33 17.43 -3.64 -4.26
N GLU A 34 18.12 -2.58 -4.70
CA GLU A 34 19.25 -2.69 -5.62
C GLU A 34 20.44 -3.48 -5.01
N GLU A 35 20.66 -3.36 -3.70
CA GLU A 35 21.74 -4.04 -2.98
C GLU A 35 21.41 -5.50 -2.61
N HIS A 36 20.15 -5.79 -2.26
CA HIS A 36 19.74 -7.07 -1.66
C HIS A 36 18.89 -7.95 -2.61
N GLY A 37 18.46 -7.40 -3.74
CA GLY A 37 17.76 -8.11 -4.80
C GLY A 37 16.25 -8.12 -4.65
N GLU A 38 15.66 -9.20 -5.17
CA GLU A 38 14.22 -9.34 -5.42
C GLU A 38 13.34 -9.36 -4.16
N ILE A 39 13.93 -9.71 -3.02
CA ILE A 39 13.29 -9.71 -1.72
C ILE A 39 14.33 -9.39 -0.65
N PHE A 40 13.95 -8.54 0.29
CA PHE A 40 14.80 -8.21 1.44
C PHE A 40 13.95 -7.91 2.66
N GLN A 41 14.55 -7.94 3.84
CA GLN A 41 13.89 -7.57 5.07
C GLN A 41 14.70 -6.55 5.84
N ILE A 42 14.03 -5.73 6.64
CA ILE A 42 14.66 -4.87 7.66
C ILE A 42 14.01 -5.15 9.00
N THR A 43 14.76 -5.00 10.07
CA THR A 43 14.26 -5.09 11.44
C THR A 43 14.46 -3.77 12.15
N VAL A 44 13.42 -3.14 12.66
CA VAL A 44 13.52 -1.89 13.42
C VAL A 44 12.86 -2.09 14.77
N LEU A 45 13.60 -1.89 15.87
CA LEU A 45 13.10 -2.04 17.24
C LEU A 45 12.37 -3.38 17.47
N GLY A 46 12.95 -4.47 16.97
CA GLY A 46 12.38 -5.82 17.09
C GLY A 46 11.22 -6.15 16.14
N ARG A 47 10.82 -5.23 15.25
CA ARG A 47 9.79 -5.48 14.23
C ARG A 47 10.44 -5.70 12.87
N THR A 48 10.21 -6.87 12.28
CA THR A 48 10.70 -7.21 10.94
C THR A 48 9.65 -6.89 9.89
N ILE A 49 10.09 -6.23 8.81
CA ILE A 49 9.26 -5.93 7.63
C ILE A 49 9.98 -6.54 6.42
N VAL A 50 9.22 -7.27 5.61
CA VAL A 50 9.70 -7.89 4.37
C VAL A 50 9.23 -7.05 3.19
N PHE A 51 10.15 -6.76 2.27
CA PHE A 51 9.90 -6.02 1.04
C PHE A 51 10.10 -6.94 -0.16
N VAL A 52 9.14 -6.87 -1.08
CA VAL A 52 9.20 -7.55 -2.38
C VAL A 52 9.54 -6.51 -3.43
N ALA A 53 10.55 -6.80 -4.25
CA ALA A 53 11.13 -5.89 -5.23
C ALA A 53 11.25 -6.50 -6.64
N SER A 54 10.60 -7.65 -6.91
CA SER A 54 10.50 -8.23 -8.25
C SER A 54 9.06 -8.50 -8.66
N VAL A 55 8.82 -8.53 -9.97
CA VAL A 55 7.51 -8.84 -10.56
C VAL A 55 7.09 -10.27 -10.22
N ALA A 56 7.98 -11.25 -10.36
CA ALA A 56 7.65 -12.65 -10.11
C ALA A 56 7.19 -12.90 -8.66
N LEU A 57 7.86 -12.29 -7.68
CA LEU A 57 7.42 -12.39 -6.28
C LEU A 57 6.18 -11.54 -5.99
N ALA A 58 6.01 -10.41 -6.67
CA ALA A 58 4.80 -9.61 -6.57
C ALA A 58 3.56 -10.41 -7.04
N GLU A 59 3.67 -11.15 -8.14
CA GLU A 59 2.61 -12.04 -8.64
C GLU A 59 2.24 -13.10 -7.61
N GLU A 60 3.23 -13.70 -6.94
CA GLU A 60 2.99 -14.67 -5.87
C GLU A 60 2.23 -14.07 -4.68
N VAL A 61 2.65 -12.90 -4.19
CA VAL A 61 1.98 -12.25 -3.03
C VAL A 61 0.62 -11.65 -3.35
N CYS A 62 0.28 -11.49 -4.63
CA CYS A 62 -1.04 -11.06 -5.09
C CYS A 62 -2.04 -12.23 -5.25
N ASP A 63 -1.66 -13.48 -4.97
CA ASP A 63 -2.60 -14.60 -4.91
C ASP A 63 -3.44 -14.53 -3.62
N GLU A 64 -4.69 -14.07 -3.77
CA GLU A 64 -5.67 -13.89 -2.69
C GLU A 64 -6.04 -15.21 -1.95
N ARG A 65 -5.70 -16.38 -2.51
CA ARG A 65 -5.90 -17.66 -1.83
C ARG A 65 -4.86 -17.92 -0.73
N ARG A 66 -3.73 -17.21 -0.79
CA ARG A 66 -2.58 -17.38 0.12
C ARG A 66 -2.28 -16.12 0.92
N PHE A 67 -2.54 -14.96 0.34
CA PHE A 67 -2.25 -13.67 0.92
C PHE A 67 -3.51 -12.81 0.97
N ARG A 68 -3.50 -11.84 1.87
CA ARG A 68 -4.56 -10.85 2.02
C ARG A 68 -3.95 -9.51 2.38
N LYS A 69 -4.73 -8.45 2.24
CA LYS A 69 -4.34 -7.13 2.71
C LYS A 69 -4.02 -7.18 4.21
N PHE A 70 -2.86 -6.63 4.58
CA PHE A 70 -2.47 -6.45 5.97
C PHE A 70 -2.69 -4.98 6.38
N VAL A 71 -3.50 -4.76 7.42
CA VAL A 71 -3.71 -3.44 8.01
C VAL A 71 -2.76 -3.26 9.19
N GLY A 72 -1.66 -2.56 8.95
CA GLY A 72 -0.63 -2.29 9.95
C GLY A 72 0.00 -0.91 9.77
N GLY A 73 0.92 -0.58 10.67
CA GLY A 73 1.72 0.65 10.59
C GLY A 73 0.85 1.90 10.44
N PRO A 74 1.14 2.80 9.47
CA PRO A 74 0.40 4.06 9.29
C PRO A 74 -1.11 3.90 9.06
N VAL A 75 -1.56 2.77 8.50
CA VAL A 75 -2.99 2.55 8.22
C VAL A 75 -3.79 2.39 9.51
N VAL A 76 -3.20 1.82 10.57
CA VAL A 76 -3.83 1.73 11.89
C VAL A 76 -3.97 3.10 12.53
N GLU A 77 -2.99 3.99 12.35
CA GLU A 77 -3.07 5.37 12.84
C GLU A 77 -4.18 6.16 12.11
N MET A 78 -4.28 6.02 10.79
CA MET A 78 -5.36 6.64 10.01
C MET A 78 -6.74 6.18 10.47
N ARG A 79 -6.84 4.91 10.87
CA ARG A 79 -8.09 4.31 11.38
C ARG A 79 -8.66 5.05 12.59
N ALA A 80 -7.83 5.72 13.40
CA ALA A 80 -8.31 6.54 14.51
C ALA A 80 -9.24 7.68 14.05
N ALA A 81 -9.09 8.16 12.82
CA ALA A 81 -9.90 9.22 12.23
C ALA A 81 -11.06 8.69 11.37
N VAL A 82 -10.85 7.61 10.62
CA VAL A 82 -11.82 7.14 9.59
C VAL A 82 -12.45 5.77 9.89
N HIS A 83 -12.13 5.17 11.03
CA HIS A 83 -12.69 3.89 11.48
C HIS A 83 -12.55 2.78 10.42
N ASP A 84 -13.60 1.99 10.18
CA ASP A 84 -13.66 0.85 9.27
C ASP A 84 -13.99 1.23 7.81
N ALA A 85 -13.55 2.42 7.37
CA ALA A 85 -13.61 2.81 5.95
C ALA A 85 -12.88 1.79 5.05
N LEU A 86 -13.23 1.76 3.75
CA LEU A 86 -12.67 0.81 2.76
C LEU A 86 -11.14 0.66 2.81
N PHE A 87 -10.42 1.75 3.08
CA PHE A 87 -8.96 1.76 3.14
C PHE A 87 -8.39 1.24 4.47
N THR A 88 -9.12 1.33 5.57
CA THR A 88 -8.63 1.05 6.93
C THR A 88 -9.34 -0.12 7.64
N ALA A 89 -10.37 -0.69 7.01
CA ALA A 89 -11.08 -1.86 7.51
C ALA A 89 -10.16 -3.10 7.61
N TYR A 90 -10.29 -3.85 8.70
CA TYR A 90 -9.69 -5.17 8.87
C TYR A 90 -10.43 -6.21 8.02
N ASP A 91 -9.77 -7.34 7.76
CA ASP A 91 -10.26 -8.43 6.90
C ASP A 91 -11.57 -9.06 7.41
N ASP A 92 -11.74 -9.13 8.73
CA ASP A 92 -12.88 -9.72 9.41
C ASP A 92 -14.05 -8.74 9.60
N GLU A 93 -13.94 -7.50 9.13
CA GLU A 93 -14.97 -6.48 9.32
C GLU A 93 -16.03 -6.53 8.21
N PRO A 94 -17.30 -6.84 8.53
CA PRO A 94 -18.35 -6.97 7.52
C PRO A 94 -18.65 -5.65 6.79
N ALA A 95 -18.35 -4.51 7.42
CA ALA A 95 -18.52 -3.18 6.86
C ALA A 95 -17.76 -3.01 5.54
N TRP A 96 -16.55 -3.58 5.43
CA TRP A 96 -15.78 -3.54 4.18
C TRP A 96 -16.56 -4.16 3.02
N GLY A 97 -17.12 -5.36 3.23
CA GLY A 97 -17.87 -6.06 2.19
C GLY A 97 -19.15 -5.32 1.77
N VAL A 98 -19.85 -4.69 2.72
CA VAL A 98 -21.03 -3.86 2.43
C VAL A 98 -20.64 -2.63 1.61
N ALA A 99 -19.67 -1.84 2.10
CA ALA A 99 -19.22 -0.62 1.42
C ALA A 99 -18.64 -0.93 0.03
N HIS A 100 -17.85 -2.01 -0.10
CA HIS A 100 -17.20 -2.38 -1.36
C HIS A 100 -18.25 -2.72 -2.42
N ARG A 101 -19.27 -3.51 -2.09
CA ARG A 101 -20.35 -3.86 -3.02
C ARG A 101 -21.20 -2.66 -3.43
N ILE A 102 -21.41 -1.70 -2.53
CA ILE A 102 -22.13 -0.47 -2.84
C ILE A 102 -21.31 0.42 -3.79
N LEU A 103 -20.01 0.61 -3.50
CA LEU A 103 -19.19 1.61 -4.18
C LEU A 103 -18.53 1.11 -5.47
N ALA A 104 -18.13 -0.16 -5.57
CA ALA A 104 -17.39 -0.68 -6.72
C ALA A 104 -18.08 -0.44 -8.08
N PRO A 105 -19.41 -0.64 -8.24
CA PRO A 105 -20.08 -0.37 -9.52
C PRO A 105 -19.94 1.09 -9.99
N HIS A 106 -19.89 2.05 -9.06
CA HIS A 106 -19.76 3.47 -9.38
C HIS A 106 -18.33 3.85 -9.76
N LEU A 107 -17.32 3.14 -9.24
CA LEU A 107 -15.91 3.42 -9.48
C LEU A 107 -15.34 2.72 -10.73
N LEU A 108 -15.90 1.57 -11.10
CA LEU A 108 -15.39 0.76 -12.21
C LEU A 108 -15.78 1.29 -13.61
N LEU A 109 -16.61 2.35 -13.67
CA LEU A 109 -17.00 3.05 -14.91
C LEU A 109 -17.37 2.10 -16.06
N THR A 110 -18.02 0.98 -15.74
CA THR A 110 -18.31 -0.11 -16.68
C THR A 110 -19.46 0.21 -17.64
N ASP A 111 -20.10 1.36 -17.49
CA ASP A 111 -21.21 1.82 -18.30
C ASP A 111 -20.85 3.09 -19.10
N GLU A 112 -21.13 3.06 -20.41
CA GLU A 112 -20.86 4.19 -21.32
C GLU A 112 -21.59 5.48 -20.89
N THR A 113 -22.76 5.36 -20.25
CA THR A 113 -23.53 6.50 -19.72
C THR A 113 -22.80 7.18 -18.56
N THR A 114 -22.13 6.39 -17.71
CA THR A 114 -21.28 6.89 -16.61
C THR A 114 -19.98 7.51 -17.15
N MET A 115 -19.46 7.05 -18.29
CA MET A 115 -18.25 7.60 -18.90
C MET A 115 -18.46 8.92 -19.67
N ARG A 116 -19.60 9.10 -20.35
CA ARG A 116 -19.78 10.23 -21.30
C ARG A 116 -20.60 11.42 -20.79
N GLY A 117 -21.36 11.30 -19.69
CA GLY A 117 -22.41 12.29 -19.40
C GLY A 117 -22.14 13.29 -18.26
N GLN A 118 -21.78 12.81 -17.07
CA GLN A 118 -21.91 13.61 -15.84
C GLN A 118 -20.71 13.49 -14.88
N THR A 119 -19.98 12.37 -14.91
CA THR A 119 -18.95 12.03 -13.92
C THR A 119 -17.76 12.98 -13.86
N PHE A 120 -17.40 13.62 -14.98
CA PHE A 120 -16.20 14.47 -15.07
C PHE A 120 -16.50 15.97 -15.15
N VAL A 121 -17.78 16.38 -15.04
CA VAL A 121 -18.15 17.79 -15.16
C VAL A 121 -17.48 18.61 -14.07
N ASP A 122 -17.57 18.16 -12.82
CA ASP A 122 -16.98 18.84 -11.67
C ASP A 122 -15.45 18.82 -11.71
N MET A 123 -14.85 17.72 -12.20
CA MET A 123 -13.40 17.63 -12.39
C MET A 123 -12.90 18.65 -13.42
N ARG A 124 -13.63 18.80 -14.54
CA ARG A 124 -13.29 19.79 -15.56
C ARG A 124 -13.47 21.22 -15.05
N ALA A 125 -14.58 21.50 -14.36
CA ALA A 125 -14.81 22.81 -13.76
C ALA A 125 -13.68 23.20 -12.78
N THR A 126 -13.28 22.27 -11.92
CA THR A 126 -12.15 22.48 -10.99
C THR A 126 -10.84 22.73 -11.73
N ALA A 127 -10.60 22.04 -12.85
CA ALA A 127 -9.42 22.27 -13.69
C ALA A 127 -9.46 23.65 -14.38
N ASP A 128 -10.62 24.06 -14.88
CA ASP A 128 -10.81 25.39 -15.49
C ASP A 128 -10.58 26.51 -14.45
N GLU A 129 -11.07 26.33 -13.22
CA GLU A 129 -10.81 27.25 -12.09
C GLU A 129 -9.32 27.36 -11.76
N LEU A 130 -8.57 26.25 -11.83
CA LEU A 130 -7.13 26.26 -11.61
C LEU A 130 -6.39 27.00 -12.72
N LEU A 131 -6.79 26.80 -13.98
CA LEU A 131 -6.18 27.44 -15.15
C LEU A 131 -6.50 28.93 -15.27
N ALA A 132 -7.61 29.37 -14.68
CA ALA A 132 -8.02 30.77 -14.65
C ALA A 132 -7.27 31.62 -13.61
N ARG A 133 -6.39 31.01 -12.80
CA ARG A 133 -5.50 31.70 -11.84
C ARG A 133 -4.12 31.93 -12.42
#